data_AF-A0A6A4QAL5-F1
#
_entry.id   AF-A0A6A4QAL5-F1
#
_cell.length_a   1.000
_cell.length_b   1.000
_cell.length_c   1.000
_cell.angle_alpha   90.00
_cell.angle_beta   90.00
_cell.angle_gamma   90.00
#
_symmetry.space_group_name_H-M   'P 1'
#
loop_
_entity.id
_entity.type
_entity.pdbx_description
1 polymer ?
#
loop_
_entity_poly.entity_id
_entity_poly.type
_entity_poly.pdbx_seq_one_letter_code
_entity_poly.pdbx_strand_id
1 'polypeptide(L)'
;MHKKPQVRRGKCIKKGQILVNSAATIGSELALGKNVLVAYMQWEGYNSEDVVLISERLVYEDIYISERLVYDVRWIHRKGVSSYNLEKIRIYILQKRKINVDVKMAGRHGNKGVISKNLFRQDMPYFQDGWPVDMVFNPLGVPP
;
A
#
# COMPACT_ATOMS: atom_id res chain seq x y z
N MET A 1 -6.96 1.48 14.23
CA MET A 1 -7.37 2.62 13.39
C MET A 1 -6.39 3.76 13.59
N HIS A 2 -5.54 4.04 12.60
CA HIS A 2 -4.65 5.21 12.63
C HIS A 2 -5.40 6.45 12.14
N LYS A 3 -5.52 7.46 13.00
CA LYS A 3 -6.09 8.77 12.70
C LYS A 3 -5.04 9.83 12.98
N LYS A 4 -4.76 10.70 12.01
CA LYS A 4 -3.75 11.77 12.17
C LYS A 4 -4.42 13.13 12.27
N PRO A 5 -4.20 13.91 13.35
CA PRO A 5 -4.76 15.25 13.46
C PRO A 5 -4.15 16.18 12.40
N GLN A 6 -4.99 16.99 11.76
CA GLN A 6 -4.56 17.96 10.74
C GLN A 6 -4.46 19.39 11.28
N VAL A 7 -5.23 19.70 12.32
CA VAL A 7 -5.30 21.04 12.91
C VAL A 7 -4.35 21.18 14.10
N ARG A 8 -3.74 22.38 14.25
CA ARG A 8 -2.90 22.75 15.40
C ARG A 8 -3.73 23.53 16.41
N ARG A 9 -3.34 23.48 17.70
CA ARG A 9 -3.97 24.30 18.76
C ARG A 9 -3.85 25.79 18.41
N GLY A 10 -4.90 26.55 18.69
CA GLY A 10 -4.95 28.00 18.45
C GLY A 10 -5.48 28.44 17.08
N LYS A 11 -5.79 27.50 16.17
CA LYS A 11 -6.37 27.83 14.87
C LYS A 11 -7.91 27.87 14.96
N CYS A 12 -8.54 28.94 14.47
CA CYS A 12 -10.00 28.99 14.32
C CYS A 12 -10.45 27.96 13.27
N ILE A 13 -11.51 27.22 13.58
CA ILE A 13 -12.09 26.19 12.72
C ILE A 13 -13.49 26.62 12.26
N LYS A 14 -13.89 26.21 11.06
CA LYS A 14 -15.24 26.43 10.53
C LYS A 14 -16.11 25.18 10.73
N LYS A 15 -17.43 25.37 10.91
CA LYS A 15 -18.39 24.26 10.92
C LYS A 15 -18.27 23.47 9.60
N GLY A 16 -18.10 22.15 9.70
CA GLY A 16 -17.90 21.26 8.55
C GLY A 16 -16.44 21.05 8.13
N GLN A 17 -15.46 21.71 8.76
CA GLN A 17 -14.05 21.50 8.46
C GLN A 17 -13.56 20.16 9.00
N ILE A 18 -12.87 19.39 8.16
CA ILE A 18 -12.24 18.12 8.55
C ILE A 18 -11.03 18.40 9.46
N LEU A 19 -11.02 17.76 10.63
CA LEU A 19 -10.00 17.95 11.67
C LEU A 19 -8.94 16.85 11.68
N VAL A 20 -9.27 15.70 11.07
CA VAL A 20 -8.50 14.45 11.21
C VAL A 20 -8.50 13.72 9.89
N ASN A 21 -7.31 13.30 9.47
CA ASN A 21 -7.12 12.42 8.33
C ASN A 21 -7.37 10.96 8.71
N SER A 22 -8.10 10.25 7.86
CA SER A 22 -8.24 8.80 7.90
C SER A 22 -7.07 8.11 7.21
N ALA A 23 -7.06 6.78 7.19
CA ALA A 23 -6.03 5.97 6.53
C ALA A 23 -5.95 6.20 5.01
N ALA A 24 -7.04 6.63 4.38
CA ALA A 24 -7.15 6.84 2.93
C ALA A 24 -7.59 8.27 2.58
N THR A 25 -7.33 9.24 3.45
CA THR A 25 -7.74 10.63 3.25
C THR A 25 -6.57 11.53 3.60
N ILE A 26 -6.28 12.50 2.75
CA ILE A 26 -5.31 13.55 3.02
C ILE A 26 -6.04 14.87 2.80
N GLY A 27 -6.19 15.67 3.86
CA GLY A 27 -7.02 16.86 3.76
C GLY A 27 -8.51 16.50 3.74
N SER A 28 -9.24 17.18 2.87
CA SER A 28 -10.64 16.89 2.57
C SER A 28 -10.82 15.91 1.40
N GLU A 29 -9.74 15.30 0.92
CA GLU A 29 -9.73 14.53 -0.31
C GLU A 29 -9.36 13.06 -0.09
N LEU A 30 -9.96 12.21 -0.92
CA LEU A 30 -9.71 10.77 -0.93
C LEU A 30 -8.35 10.46 -1.59
N ALA A 31 -7.50 9.73 -0.88
CA ALA A 31 -6.15 9.35 -1.31
C ALA A 31 -5.97 7.83 -1.23
N LEU A 32 -6.46 7.10 -2.24
CA LEU A 32 -6.43 5.62 -2.29
C LEU A 32 -5.10 5.02 -2.75
N GLY A 33 -4.19 5.82 -3.29
CA GLY A 33 -2.97 5.34 -3.93
C GLY A 33 -1.81 6.33 -3.83
N LYS A 34 -0.79 6.10 -4.65
CA LYS A 34 0.40 6.96 -4.76
C LYS A 34 0.58 7.36 -6.22
N ASN A 35 1.11 8.56 -6.41
CA ASN A 35 1.58 9.01 -7.71
C ASN A 35 2.98 8.42 -7.92
N VAL A 36 3.17 7.75 -9.05
CA VAL A 36 4.41 7.09 -9.45
C VAL A 36 4.68 7.38 -10.91
N LEU A 37 5.94 7.35 -11.30
CA LEU A 37 6.38 7.59 -12.67
C LEU A 37 6.31 6.29 -13.47
N VAL A 38 5.57 6.30 -14.58
CA VAL A 38 5.26 5.10 -15.35
C VAL A 38 5.77 5.22 -16.78
N ALA A 39 6.38 4.16 -17.31
CA ALA A 39 6.66 3.98 -18.74
C ALA A 39 5.76 2.90 -19.35
N TYR A 40 5.28 3.12 -20.57
CA TYR A 40 4.61 2.11 -21.39
C TYR A 40 5.56 1.66 -22.49
N MET A 41 6.27 0.55 -22.26
CA MET A 41 7.19 -0.05 -23.23
C MET A 41 7.42 -1.53 -22.92
N GLN A 42 7.80 -2.32 -23.92
CA GLN A 42 8.26 -3.69 -23.66
C GLN A 42 9.65 -3.67 -23.04
N TRP A 43 9.90 -4.53 -22.05
CA TRP A 43 11.18 -4.59 -21.35
C TRP A 43 11.64 -6.04 -21.15
N GLU A 44 12.60 -6.47 -21.98
CA GLU A 44 13.27 -7.78 -21.89
C GLU A 44 12.33 -9.00 -21.75
N GLY A 45 11.08 -8.88 -22.23
CA GLY A 45 10.05 -9.91 -22.08
C GLY A 45 9.50 -10.08 -20.66
N TYR A 46 9.97 -9.33 -19.66
CA TYR A 46 9.54 -9.47 -18.27
C TYR A 46 8.16 -8.87 -17.99
N ASN A 47 7.65 -8.03 -18.88
CA ASN A 47 6.32 -7.41 -18.79
C ASN A 47 5.37 -7.89 -19.89
N SER A 48 5.40 -9.18 -20.25
CA SER A 48 4.38 -9.77 -21.12
C SER A 48 3.01 -9.81 -20.43
N GLU A 49 1.92 -9.69 -21.21
CA GLU A 49 0.54 -9.73 -20.70
C GLU A 49 0.26 -8.65 -19.63
N ASP A 50 -0.38 -9.03 -18.52
CA ASP A 50 -0.81 -8.16 -17.42
C ASP A 50 0.26 -8.04 -16.32
N VAL A 51 1.52 -8.14 -16.68
CA VAL A 51 2.63 -8.16 -15.73
C VAL A 51 3.32 -6.79 -15.67
N VAL A 52 3.67 -6.35 -14.47
CA VAL A 52 4.29 -5.04 -14.21
C VAL A 52 5.66 -5.21 -13.57
N LEU A 53 6.62 -4.41 -14.04
CA LEU A 53 7.94 -4.28 -13.40
C LEU A 53 7.92 -3.07 -12.47
N ILE A 54 8.54 -3.21 -11.31
CA ILE A 54 8.69 -2.12 -10.36
C ILE A 54 10.16 -1.84 -10.08
N SER A 55 10.47 -0.57 -9.81
CA SER A 55 11.75 -0.21 -9.22
C SER A 55 11.81 -0.64 -7.76
N GLU A 56 12.98 -1.11 -7.33
CA GLU A 56 13.29 -1.40 -5.92
C GLU A 56 13.10 -0.20 -5.01
N ARG A 57 13.15 1.01 -5.58
CA ARG A 57 12.76 2.26 -4.93
C ARG A 57 11.44 2.11 -4.17
N LEU A 58 10.42 1.54 -4.81
CA LEU A 58 9.08 1.43 -4.25
C LEU A 58 9.03 0.55 -3.00
N VAL A 59 9.96 -0.41 -2.91
CA VAL A 59 10.12 -1.33 -1.77
C VAL A 59 10.96 -0.68 -0.66
N TYR A 60 12.12 -0.09 -1.01
CA TYR A 60 13.05 0.48 -0.03
C TYR A 60 12.53 1.76 0.61
N GLU A 61 11.91 2.65 -0.17
CA GLU A 61 11.33 3.90 0.32
C GLU A 61 9.95 3.72 0.96
N ASP A 62 9.48 2.47 1.11
CA ASP A 62 8.25 2.19 1.86
C ASP A 62 7.03 2.93 1.24
N ILE A 63 7.04 3.13 -0.09
CA ILE A 63 6.02 3.92 -0.82
C ILE A 63 4.65 3.23 -0.74
N TYR A 64 4.66 1.90 -0.91
CA TYR A 64 3.48 1.04 -0.76
C TYR A 64 3.69 0.10 0.43
N ILE A 65 3.14 0.49 1.57
CA ILE A 65 3.05 -0.34 2.76
C ILE A 65 1.58 -0.55 3.08
N SER A 66 1.20 -1.79 3.41
CA SER A 66 -0.06 -2.06 4.09
C SER A 66 0.18 -2.48 5.54
N GLU A 67 -0.64 -1.96 6.44
CA GLU A 67 -0.71 -2.40 7.83
C GLU A 67 -1.99 -3.21 8.02
N ARG A 68 -1.84 -4.45 8.47
CA ARG A 68 -2.97 -5.35 8.73
C ARG A 68 -2.98 -5.77 10.19
N LEU A 69 -4.08 -5.49 10.87
CA LEU A 69 -4.30 -5.95 12.23
C LEU A 69 -5.00 -7.31 12.20
N VAL A 70 -4.38 -8.31 12.82
CA VAL A 70 -4.92 -9.65 13.02
C VAL A 70 -5.38 -9.79 14.46
N TYR A 71 -6.59 -10.32 14.64
CA TYR A 71 -7.19 -10.52 15.95
C TYR A 71 -7.30 -12.03 16.19
N ASP A 72 -6.69 -12.51 17.28
CA ASP A 72 -6.93 -13.87 17.78
C ASP A 72 -7.63 -13.78 19.14
N VAL A 73 -8.66 -14.58 19.32
CA VAL A 73 -9.49 -14.59 20.54
C VAL A 73 -9.59 -16.02 21.02
N ARG A 74 -9.04 -16.29 22.20
CA ARG A 74 -9.07 -17.62 22.83
C ARG A 74 -9.71 -17.55 24.20
N TRP A 75 -10.53 -18.55 24.48
CA TRP A 75 -11.05 -18.81 25.82
C TRP A 75 -10.13 -19.80 26.52
N ILE A 76 -9.69 -19.47 27.73
CA ILE A 76 -8.86 -20.36 28.53
C ILE A 76 -9.63 -20.78 29.78
N HIS A 77 -9.45 -22.04 30.16
CA HIS A 77 -9.98 -22.58 31.41
C HIS A 77 -8.86 -22.62 32.43
N ARG A 78 -9.08 -22.02 33.60
CA ARG A 78 -8.11 -22.07 34.69
C ARG A 78 -8.23 -23.44 35.39
N LYS A 79 -7.18 -24.26 35.32
CA LYS A 79 -7.13 -25.52 36.08
C LYS A 79 -7.09 -25.20 37.58
N GLY A 80 -8.05 -25.72 38.36
CA GLY A 80 -8.03 -25.69 39.83
C GLY A 80 -9.06 -24.80 40.53
N VAL A 81 -9.94 -24.10 39.80
CA VAL A 81 -11.07 -23.35 40.39
C VAL A 81 -12.36 -23.74 39.63
N SER A 82 -13.51 -23.72 40.31
CA SER A 82 -14.81 -24.16 39.80
C SER A 82 -15.09 -23.70 38.35
N SER A 83 -15.77 -24.53 37.56
CA SER A 83 -15.92 -24.43 36.10
C SER A 83 -16.64 -23.18 35.55
N TYR A 84 -16.87 -22.16 36.38
CA TYR A 84 -17.68 -20.99 36.08
C TYR A 84 -16.85 -19.74 35.74
N ASN A 85 -15.53 -19.76 35.95
CA ASN A 85 -14.65 -18.62 35.64
C ASN A 85 -13.93 -18.83 34.29
N LEU A 86 -14.62 -18.45 33.21
CA LEU A 86 -14.03 -18.37 31.86
C LEU A 86 -13.27 -17.07 31.69
N GLU A 87 -11.96 -17.15 31.40
CA GLU A 87 -11.14 -15.98 31.09
C GLU A 87 -10.98 -15.86 29.55
N LYS A 88 -11.20 -14.65 29.03
CA LYS A 88 -11.05 -14.34 27.60
C LYS A 88 -9.74 -13.61 27.34
N ILE A 89 -8.88 -14.19 26.52
CA ILE A 89 -7.67 -13.53 26.03
C ILE A 89 -7.91 -13.02 24.61
N ARG A 90 -7.56 -11.76 24.36
CA ARG A 90 -7.56 -11.14 23.02
C ARG A 90 -6.14 -10.74 22.68
N ILE A 91 -5.61 -11.27 21.57
CA ILE A 91 -4.28 -10.96 21.07
C ILE A 91 -4.44 -10.14 19.79
N TYR A 92 -3.70 -9.03 19.72
CA TYR A 92 -3.69 -8.09 18.60
C TYR A 92 -2.30 -8.13 17.96
N ILE A 93 -2.20 -8.64 16.73
CA ILE A 93 -0.92 -8.73 15.99
C ILE A 93 -0.99 -7.75 14.82
N LEU A 94 -0.12 -6.75 14.82
CA LEU A 94 0.03 -5.82 13.70
C LEU A 94 1.08 -6.35 12.72
N GLN A 95 0.67 -6.58 11.47
CA GLN A 95 1.57 -6.99 10.40
C GLN A 95 1.75 -5.85 9.39
N LYS A 96 2.99 -5.36 9.27
CA LYS A 96 3.40 -4.41 8.22
C LYS A 96 3.90 -5.21 7.00
N ARG A 97 3.33 -4.97 5.82
CA ARG A 97 3.72 -5.62 4.56
C ARG A 97 4.16 -4.58 3.55
N LYS A 98 5.37 -4.74 3.01
CA LYS A 98 5.87 -3.98 1.87
C LYS A 98 5.32 -4.57 0.57
N ILE A 99 5.27 -3.74 -0.47
CA ILE A 99 5.06 -4.22 -1.84
C ILE A 99 6.18 -5.19 -2.24
N ASN A 100 5.82 -6.25 -2.95
CA ASN A 100 6.74 -7.27 -3.44
C ASN A 100 6.16 -7.93 -4.69
N VAL A 101 6.92 -8.84 -5.30
CA VAL A 101 6.47 -9.75 -6.35
C VAL A 101 5.17 -10.46 -5.93
N ASP A 102 4.33 -10.76 -6.90
CA ASP A 102 2.99 -11.37 -6.76
C ASP A 102 1.92 -10.48 -6.13
N VAL A 103 2.22 -9.20 -5.87
CA VAL A 103 1.19 -8.22 -5.50
C VAL A 103 0.44 -7.74 -6.74
N LYS A 104 -0.89 -7.72 -6.66
CA LYS A 104 -1.75 -7.12 -7.67
C LYS A 104 -1.88 -5.62 -7.46
N MET A 105 -1.69 -4.87 -8.54
CA MET A 105 -1.91 -3.43 -8.61
C MET A 105 -2.98 -3.10 -9.64
N ALA A 106 -3.58 -1.93 -9.49
CA ALA A 106 -4.54 -1.40 -10.45
C ALA A 106 -4.51 0.13 -10.46
N GLY A 107 -4.69 0.72 -11.64
CA GLY A 107 -4.96 2.14 -11.78
C GLY A 107 -6.46 2.44 -11.79
N ARG A 108 -6.79 3.72 -12.04
CA ARG A 108 -8.19 4.21 -12.00
C ARG A 108 -9.00 3.91 -13.25
N HIS A 109 -8.34 3.51 -14.33
CA HIS A 109 -8.96 3.26 -15.64
C HIS A 109 -9.14 1.77 -15.93
N GLY A 110 -9.08 0.92 -14.90
CA GLY A 110 -9.25 -0.53 -15.04
C GLY A 110 -7.99 -1.28 -15.48
N ASN A 111 -6.89 -0.56 -15.78
CA ASN A 111 -5.58 -1.16 -15.95
C ASN A 111 -5.18 -1.91 -14.67
N LYS A 112 -4.86 -3.19 -14.81
CA LYS A 112 -4.49 -4.09 -13.71
C LYS A 112 -3.19 -4.77 -14.07
N GLY A 113 -2.40 -5.12 -13.08
CA GLY A 113 -1.29 -6.02 -13.30
C GLY A 113 -0.71 -6.62 -12.03
N VAL A 114 0.02 -7.72 -12.19
CA VAL A 114 0.73 -8.40 -11.10
C VAL A 114 2.21 -8.08 -11.23
N ILE A 115 2.87 -7.79 -10.11
CA ILE A 115 4.30 -7.50 -10.10
C ILE A 115 5.07 -8.80 -10.33
N SER A 116 5.84 -8.90 -11.41
CA SER A 116 6.70 -10.08 -11.66
C SER A 116 8.11 -9.94 -11.12
N LYS A 117 8.65 -8.72 -11.14
CA LYS A 117 10.05 -8.50 -10.85
C LYS A 117 10.28 -7.13 -10.24
N ASN A 118 11.17 -7.12 -9.27
CA ASN A 118 11.74 -5.91 -8.71
C ASN A 118 13.09 -5.67 -9.39
N LEU A 119 13.22 -4.54 -10.09
CA LEU A 119 14.45 -4.17 -10.80
C LEU A 119 15.27 -3.18 -9.97
N PHE A 120 16.58 -3.27 -10.06
CA PHE A 120 17.46 -2.27 -9.50
C PHE A 120 17.21 -0.92 -10.18
N ARG A 121 17.40 0.19 -9.45
CA ARG A 121 17.17 1.53 -10.02
C ARG A 121 17.98 1.79 -11.30
N GLN A 122 19.21 1.32 -11.36
CA GLN A 122 20.07 1.48 -12.54
C GLN A 122 19.63 0.68 -13.77
N ASP A 123 18.82 -0.37 -13.57
CA ASP A 123 18.30 -1.21 -14.64
C ASP A 123 16.93 -0.72 -15.16
N MET A 124 16.35 0.29 -14.52
CA MET A 124 15.08 0.89 -14.96
C MET A 124 15.31 1.83 -16.14
N PRO A 125 14.34 1.97 -17.07
CA PRO A 125 14.36 3.06 -18.04
C PRO A 125 14.47 4.41 -17.34
N TYR A 126 15.29 5.31 -17.90
CA TYR A 126 15.56 6.63 -17.33
C TYR A 126 15.43 7.76 -18.35
N PHE A 127 15.13 8.95 -17.86
CA PHE A 127 15.11 10.18 -18.65
C PHE A 127 16.53 10.68 -18.93
N GLN A 128 16.67 11.65 -19.84
CA GLN A 128 17.98 12.21 -20.21
C GLN A 128 18.75 12.84 -19.02
N ASP A 129 18.04 13.24 -17.97
CA ASP A 129 18.59 13.75 -16.72
C ASP A 129 19.01 12.65 -15.73
N GLY A 130 18.87 11.38 -16.11
CA GLY A 130 19.22 10.21 -15.30
C GLY A 130 18.13 9.77 -14.32
N TRP A 131 16.96 10.40 -14.29
CA TRP A 131 15.88 9.98 -13.40
C TRP A 131 15.22 8.68 -13.90
N PRO A 132 15.24 7.58 -13.13
CA PRO A 132 14.58 6.33 -13.51
C PRO A 132 13.07 6.40 -13.28
N VAL A 133 12.30 5.64 -14.07
CA VAL A 133 10.87 5.43 -13.85
C VAL A 133 10.62 4.49 -12.66
N ASP A 134 9.43 4.56 -12.07
CA ASP A 134 9.05 3.73 -10.92
C ASP A 134 8.41 2.40 -11.35
N MET A 135 7.69 2.39 -12.48
CA MET A 135 7.01 1.20 -13.00
C MET A 135 7.06 1.14 -14.53
N VAL A 136 7.08 -0.07 -15.07
CA VAL A 136 7.00 -0.32 -16.52
C VAL A 136 5.80 -1.22 -16.82
N PHE A 137 4.87 -0.71 -17.63
CA PHE A 137 3.69 -1.42 -18.12
C PHE A 137 3.89 -1.84 -19.58
N ASN A 138 3.21 -2.91 -19.97
CA ASN A 138 3.12 -3.30 -21.36
C ASN A 138 2.18 -2.35 -22.12
N PRO A 139 2.60 -1.73 -23.24
CA PRO A 139 1.71 -0.91 -24.06
C PRO A 139 0.54 -1.71 -24.64
N LEU A 140 0.70 -3.02 -24.87
CA LEU A 140 -0.38 -3.88 -25.38
C LEU A 140 -1.53 -4.07 -24.37
N GLY A 141 -1.31 -3.76 -23.09
CA GLY A 141 -2.35 -3.80 -22.06
C GLY A 141 -3.25 -2.56 -22.03
N VAL A 142 -3.02 -1.59 -22.92
CA VAL A 142 -3.85 -0.38 -23.06
C VAL A 142 -4.71 -0.54 -24.32
N PRO A 143 -6.06 -0.54 -24.19
CA PRO A 143 -6.92 -0.57 -25.37
C PRO A 143 -6.72 0.70 -26.22
N PRO A 144 -6.82 0.59 -27.57
CA PRO A 144 -6.69 1.72 -28.49
C PRO A 144 -7.79 2.78 -28.31
#